data_AF-A0A2V7A285-F1
#
_entry.id   AF-A0A2V7A285-F1
#
_cell.length_a   1.000
_cell.length_b   1.000
_cell.length_c   1.000
_cell.angle_alpha   90.00
_cell.angle_beta   90.00
_cell.angle_gamma   90.00
#
_symmetry.space_group_name_H-M   'P 1'
#
loop_
_entity.id
_entity.type
_entity.pdbx_description
1 polymer ?
#
loop_
_entity_poly.entity_id
_entity_poly.type
_entity_poly.pdbx_seq_one_letter_code
_entity_poly.pdbx_strand_id
1 'polypeptide(L)' 'MATYQIVVWKDVPAMVEARDEAETVTRPLSDRFQQLIDSVAMQLGIHGED' A
#
# COMPACT_ATOMS: atom_id res chain seq x y z
N MET A 1 17.62 12.63 10.02
CA MET A 1 16.33 12.39 10.70
C MET A 1 15.51 11.45 9.83
N ALA A 2 15.13 10.29 10.35
CA ALA A 2 14.32 9.32 9.63
C ALA A 2 12.89 9.86 9.44
N THR A 3 12.40 9.83 8.22
CA THR A 3 11.00 10.12 7.87
C THR A 3 10.34 8.85 7.39
N TYR A 4 9.07 8.66 7.73
CA TYR A 4 8.28 7.56 7.21
C TYR A 4 7.00 8.10 6.57
N GLN A 5 6.60 7.48 5.48
CA GLN A 5 5.41 7.78 4.73
C GLN A 5 4.60 6.50 4.54
N ILE A 6 3.30 6.59 4.80
CA ILE A 6 2.38 5.47 4.60
C ILE A 6 1.71 5.67 3.25
N VAL A 7 1.86 4.69 2.36
CA VAL A 7 1.20 4.68 1.06
C VAL A 7 -0.18 4.08 1.23
N VAL A 8 -1.20 4.90 1.07
CA VAL A 8 -2.61 4.51 1.17
C VAL A 8 -3.22 4.40 -0.22
N TRP A 9 -3.83 3.26 -0.51
CA TRP A 9 -4.57 2.98 -1.74
C TRP A 9 -6.05 2.84 -1.42
N LYS A 10 -6.88 3.75 -1.96
CA LYS A 10 -8.34 3.77 -1.74
C LYS A 10 -8.74 3.52 -0.28
N ASP A 11 -8.12 4.28 0.62
CA ASP A 11 -8.32 4.20 2.10
C ASP A 11 -7.62 3.02 2.79
N VAL A 12 -7.10 2.03 2.06
CA VAL A 12 -6.36 0.89 2.61
C VAL A 12 -4.85 1.14 2.54
N PRO A 13 -4.11 1.06 3.66
CA PRO A 13 -2.66 1.22 3.61
C PRO A 13 -2.05 -0.02 2.94
N ALA A 14 -1.20 0.22 1.94
CA ALA A 14 -0.58 -0.82 1.12
C ALA A 14 0.87 -1.07 1.52
N MET A 15 1.64 0.01 1.70
CA MET A 15 3.07 -0.07 1.93
C MET A 15 3.52 1.07 2.84
N VAL A 16 4.62 0.85 3.55
CA VAL A 16 5.30 1.89 4.32
C VAL A 16 6.65 2.14 3.68
N GLU A 17 6.91 3.39 3.34
CA GLU A 17 8.19 3.85 2.86
C GLU A 17 8.88 4.61 3.98
N ALA A 18 10.06 4.15 4.39
CA ALA A 18 10.90 4.87 5.33
C ALA A 18 12.11 5.41 4.58
N ARG A 19 12.34 6.70 4.69
CA ARG A 19 13.47 7.40 4.11
C ARG A 19 14.31 8.03 5.20
N ASP A 20 15.58 7.68 5.18
CA ASP A 20 16.61 8.32 5.99
C ASP A 20 17.61 9.07 5.09
N GLU A 21 18.66 9.65 5.66
CA GLU A 21 19.66 10.44 4.95
C GLU A 21 20.53 9.59 4.02
N ALA A 22 20.65 8.28 4.31
CA ALA A 22 21.48 7.34 3.56
C ALA A 22 20.68 6.41 2.64
N GLU A 23 19.45 6.04 3.00
CA GLU A 23 18.70 5.00 2.30
C GLU A 23 17.19 5.21 2.35
N THR A 24 16.49 4.64 1.36
CA THR A 24 15.03 4.59 1.33
C THR A 24 14.62 3.12 1.25
N VAL A 25 13.81 2.70 2.21
CA VAL A 25 13.32 1.33 2.30
C VAL A 25 11.80 1.33 2.17
N THR A 26 11.31 0.59 1.19
CA THR A 26 9.88 0.37 1.00
C THR A 26 9.55 -1.04 1.47
N ARG A 27 8.65 -1.15 2.44
CA ARG A 27 8.18 -2.43 2.96
C ARG A 27 6.67 -2.54 2.74
N PRO A 28 6.20 -3.60 2.05
CA PRO A 28 4.78 -3.88 2.00
C PRO A 28 4.26 -4.20 3.40
N LEU A 29 3.00 -3.85 3.66
CA LEU A 29 2.34 -4.24 4.89
C LEU A 29 2.08 -5.75 4.91
N SER A 30 1.73 -6.27 6.09
CA SER A 30 1.45 -7.69 6.27
C SER A 30 0.39 -8.20 5.29
N ASP A 31 0.43 -9.50 5.01
CA ASP A 31 -0.43 -10.20 4.04
C ASP A 31 -1.93 -9.87 4.18
N ARG A 32 -2.43 -9.63 5.41
CA ARG A 32 -3.83 -9.20 5.63
C ARG A 32 -4.22 -7.92 4.88
N PHE A 33 -3.30 -6.97 4.76
CA PHE A 33 -3.53 -5.74 3.99
C PHE A 33 -3.50 -6.01 2.48
N GLN A 34 -2.61 -6.89 2.03
CA GLN A 34 -2.58 -7.34 0.63
C GLN A 34 -3.91 -8.04 0.26
N GLN A 35 -4.40 -8.93 1.12
CA GLN A 35 -5.70 -9.60 0.94
C GLN A 35 -6.88 -8.62 0.90
N LEU A 36 -6.86 -7.57 1.72
CA LEU A 36 -7.88 -6.53 1.70
C LEU A 36 -7.82 -5.71 0.41
N ILE A 37 -6.62 -5.31 -0.03
CA ILE A 37 -6.41 -4.60 -1.29
C ILE A 37 -6.87 -5.46 -2.45
N ASP A 38 -6.51 -6.74 -2.47
CA ASP A 38 -6.94 -7.69 -3.49
C ASP A 38 -8.47 -7.81 -3.52
N SER A 39 -9.11 -7.98 -2.36
CA SER A 39 -10.58 -8.05 -2.26
C SER A 39 -11.25 -6.78 -2.82
N VAL A 40 -10.73 -5.60 -2.45
CA VAL A 40 -11.25 -4.30 -2.90
C VAL A 40 -10.96 -4.09 -4.39
N ALA A 41 -9.77 -4.46 -4.86
CA ALA A 41 -9.38 -4.40 -6.27
C ALA A 41 -10.23 -5.34 -7.12
N MET A 42 -10.57 -6.53 -6.64
CA MET A 42 -11.50 -7.46 -7.29
C MET A 42 -12.90 -6.85 -7.35
N GLN A 43 -13.40 -6.27 -6.25
CA GLN A 43 -14.70 -5.57 -6.24
C GLN A 43 -14.76 -4.33 -7.16
N LEU A 44 -13.63 -3.66 -7.37
CA LEU A 44 -13.52 -2.51 -8.27
C LEU A 44 -13.22 -2.91 -9.72
N GLY A 45 -12.48 -3.99 -9.91
CA GLY A 45 -12.08 -4.53 -11.21
C GLY A 45 -13.28 -5.09 -11.97
N ILE A 46 -14.25 -5.68 -11.26
CA ILE A 46 -15.56 -6.02 -11.84
C ILE A 46 -16.38 -4.78 -12.26
N HIS A 47 -16.00 -3.58 -11.79
CA HIS A 47 -16.67 -2.32 -12.12
C HIS A 47 -15.93 -1.52 -13.20
N GLY A 48 -14.84 -2.07 -13.76
CA GLY A 48 -13.95 -1.40 -14.71
C GLY A 48 -13.87 -2.02 -16.10
N GLU A 49 -14.81 -2.90 -16.48
CA GLU A 49 -15.04 -3.25 -17.88
C GLU A 49 -16.09 -2.29 -18.47
N ASP A 50 -15.63 -1.18 -19.06
CA ASP A 50 -16.27 -0.48 -20.19
C ASP A 50 -15.18 0.13 -21.08
#